data_AF-A0A3D2SKU5-F1
#
_entry.id   AF-A0A3D2SKU5-F1
#
_cell.length_a   1.000
_cell.length_b   1.000
_cell.length_c   1.000
_cell.angle_alpha   90.00
_cell.angle_beta   90.00
_cell.angle_gamma   90.00
#
_symmetry.space_group_name_H-M   'P 1'
#
loop_
_entity.id
_entity.type
_entity.pdbx_description
1 polymer ?
#
loop_
_entity_poly.entity_id
_entity_poly.type
_entity_poly.pdbx_seq_one_letter_code
_entity_poly.pdbx_strand_id
1 'polypeptide(L)' 'REYDDRQIGEGRRGPITTIIQKTFFDAVQGKNPKYEHWLTYVK' A
#
# COMPACT_ATOMS: atom_id res chain seq x y z
N ARG A 1 -3.19 5.17 13.79
CA ARG A 1 -2.19 5.03 14.88
C ARG A 1 -2.88 4.64 16.17
N GLU A 2 -4.11 5.08 16.38
CA GLU A 2 -4.99 4.73 17.48
C GLU A 2 -6.43 4.54 16.98
N TYR A 3 -7.27 3.95 17.82
CA TYR A 3 -8.72 3.83 17.63
C TYR A 3 -9.37 3.90 19.02
N ASP A 4 -10.39 4.74 19.19
CA ASP A 4 -11.07 4.98 20.47
C ASP A 4 -10.09 5.26 21.63
N ASP A 5 -9.19 6.23 21.46
CA ASP A 5 -8.13 6.62 22.41
C ASP A 5 -7.18 5.48 22.82
N ARG A 6 -7.18 4.35 22.09
CA ARG A 6 -6.29 3.22 22.31
C ARG A 6 -5.27 3.14 21.18
N GLN A 7 -3.99 3.18 21.55
CA GLN A 7 -2.91 3.00 20.61
C GLN A 7 -2.94 1.62 19.95
N ILE A 8 -2.82 1.58 18.63
CA ILE A 8 -2.74 0.33 17.85
C ILE A 8 -1.26 -0.08 17.76
N GLY A 9 -0.89 -1.15 18.47
CA GLY A 9 0.49 -1.66 18.49
C GLY A 9 1.51 -0.57 18.89
N GLU A 10 2.55 -0.37 18.10
CA GLU A 10 3.58 0.66 18.33
C GLU A 10 3.13 2.10 17.98
N GLY A 11 1.84 2.32 17.71
CA GLY A 11 1.34 3.66 17.43
C GLY A 11 1.89 4.22 16.11
N ARG A 12 2.29 3.36 15.17
CA ARG A 12 2.76 3.71 13.81
C ARG A 12 2.34 2.63 12.82
N ARG A 13 2.54 2.90 11.54
CA ARG A 13 2.29 1.90 10.49
C ARG A 13 3.18 0.67 10.74
N GLY A 14 2.57 -0.50 10.82
CA GLY A 14 3.28 -1.78 10.99
C GLY A 14 3.95 -2.28 9.71
N PRO A 15 4.74 -3.36 9.80
CA PRO A 15 5.46 -3.93 8.67
C PRO A 15 4.53 -4.47 7.58
N ILE A 16 3.43 -5.15 7.95
CA ILE A 16 2.47 -5.72 6.99
C ILE A 16 1.77 -4.63 6.18
N THR A 17 1.24 -3.60 6.85
CA THR A 17 0.62 -2.46 6.16
C THR A 17 1.62 -1.75 5.24
N THR A 18 2.90 -1.69 5.62
CA THR A 18 3.95 -1.11 4.78
C THR A 18 4.14 -1.91 3.49
N ILE A 19 4.19 -3.24 3.58
CA ILE A 19 4.32 -4.12 2.41
C ILE A 19 3.11 -3.94 1.48
N ILE A 20 1.90 -4.01 2.03
CA ILE A 20 0.66 -3.88 1.25
C ILE A 20 0.61 -2.53 0.54
N GLN A 21 0.85 -1.43 1.29
CA GLN A 21 0.82 -0.09 0.70
C GLN A 21 1.89 0.07 -0.39
N LYS A 22 3.12 -0.41 -0.15
CA LYS A 22 4.17 -0.37 -1.16
C LYS A 22 3.76 -1.14 -2.42
N THR A 23 3.30 -2.38 -2.28
CA THR A 23 2.87 -3.21 -3.42
C THR A 23 1.72 -2.56 -4.19
N PHE A 24 0.75 -1.98 -3.49
CA PHE A 24 -0.35 -1.26 -4.13
C PHE A 24 0.16 -0.07 -4.95
N PHE A 25 0.99 0.79 -4.37
CA PHE A 25 1.51 1.96 -5.08
C PHE A 25 2.42 1.59 -6.25
N ASP A 26 3.26 0.55 -6.08
CA ASP A 26 4.08 0.03 -7.18
C ASP A 26 3.22 -0.51 -8.33
N ALA A 27 2.10 -1.18 -8.01
CA ALA A 27 1.16 -1.70 -9.01
C ALA A 27 0.47 -0.57 -9.80
N VAL A 28 -0.14 0.39 -9.11
CA VAL A 28 -0.91 1.46 -9.77
C VAL A 28 -0.03 2.45 -10.54
N GLN A 29 1.25 2.58 -10.17
CA GLN A 29 2.22 3.41 -10.90
C GLN A 29 2.88 2.67 -12.07
N GLY A 30 2.53 1.40 -12.33
CA GLY A 30 3.16 0.61 -13.40
C GLY A 30 4.59 0.17 -13.11
N LYS A 31 5.03 0.26 -11.86
CA LYS A 31 6.37 -0.17 -11.41
C LYS A 31 6.44 -1.67 -11.10
N ASN A 32 5.31 -2.36 -11.11
CA ASN A 32 5.22 -3.79 -10.85
C ASN A 32 4.69 -4.54 -12.08
N PRO A 33 5.56 -5.21 -12.86
CA PRO A 33 5.17 -5.93 -14.08
C PRO A 33 4.09 -6.99 -13.85
N LYS A 34 4.02 -7.59 -12.64
CA LYS A 34 3.00 -8.58 -12.29
C LYS A 34 1.58 -8.03 -12.45
N TYR A 35 1.40 -6.73 -12.22
CA TYR A 35 0.09 -6.08 -12.20
C TYR A 35 -0.12 -5.13 -13.39
N GLU A 36 0.78 -5.14 -14.36
CA GLU A 36 0.72 -4.24 -15.52
C GLU A 36 -0.59 -4.40 -16.31
N HIS A 37 -1.14 -5.62 -16.36
CA HIS A 37 -2.42 -5.93 -16.98
C HIS A 37 -3.65 -5.24 -16.33
N TRP A 38 -3.49 -4.60 -15.17
CA TRP A 38 -4.54 -3.77 -14.55
C TRP A 38 -4.55 -2.34 -15.10
N LEU A 39 -3.47 -1.90 -15.75
CA LEU A 39 -3.30 -0.53 -16.19
C LEU A 39 -3.80 -0.36 -17.61
N THR A 40 -4.58 0.71 -17.82
CA THR A 40 -4.93 1.21 -19.15
C THR A 40 -4.23 2.55 -19.35
N TYR A 41 -3.22 2.58 -20.21
CA TYR A 41 -2.48 3.80 -20.51
C TYR A 41 -3.28 4.70 -21.44
N VAL A 42 -3.40 5.96 -21.06
CA VAL A 42 -3.93 7.05 -21.91
C VAL A 42 -2.76 7.82 -22.49
N LYS A 43 -2.89 8.30 -23.73
CA LYS A 43 -1.89 9.13 -24.42
C LYS A 43 -2.16 10.61 -24.21
#